data_AF-A0A5N7MSC5-F1
#
_entry.id   AF-A0A5N7MSC5-F1
#
_cell.length_a   1.000
_cell.length_b   1.000
_cell.length_c   1.000
_cell.angle_alpha   90.00
_cell.angle_beta   90.00
_cell.angle_gamma   90.00
#
_symmetry.space_group_name_H-M   'P 1'
#
loop_
_entity.id
_entity.type
_entity.pdbx_description
1 polymer ?
#
loop_
_entity_poly.entity_id
_entity_poly.type
_entity_poly.pdbx_seq_one_letter_code
_entity_poly.pdbx_strand_id
1 'polypeptide(L)'
;MTHPILSLTPPSHDELRAIHKAWYERVGATFLDQWPDELRQISIPTKFVEWPKGLSPAFFDGEKPPAEFAKVAEEIDRLCDWNLHFVRLNSRSPKDVTHPQPPFTNSGRQALYWIRGSERCIDDLCRFERIDPKAYICLRPQIFFHERSEFRCFVKDGQIIAVTQYNPGYFKHLQVEETRIGIRRLIDAWFSSVVKPRLHLQTVVVDLVFDYDNNLILLEINPYGLSDPRELGSYEGVESFTGAIAVQTEEKPRRR
;
A
#
# COMPACT_ATOMS: atom_id res chain seq x y z
N MET A 1 38.07 -29.91 6.40
CA MET A 1 36.67 -30.29 6.69
C MET A 1 35.81 -29.68 5.59
N THR A 2 35.25 -30.50 4.71
CA THR A 2 34.34 -30.07 3.65
C THR A 2 32.93 -29.99 4.23
N HIS A 3 32.36 -28.78 4.31
CA HIS A 3 30.95 -28.64 4.65
C HIS A 3 30.11 -29.29 3.53
N PRO A 4 29.15 -30.16 3.85
CA PRO A 4 28.26 -30.70 2.83
C PRO A 4 27.47 -29.53 2.24
N ILE A 5 27.59 -29.34 0.93
CA ILE A 5 26.72 -28.44 0.18
C ILE A 5 25.32 -29.02 0.31
N LEU A 6 24.46 -28.35 1.07
CA LEU A 6 23.03 -28.66 1.09
C LEU A 6 22.54 -28.58 -0.36
N SER A 7 22.09 -29.72 -0.89
CA SER A 7 21.40 -29.79 -2.17
C SER A 7 20.12 -28.95 -2.06
N LEU A 8 20.17 -27.71 -2.54
CA LEU A 8 19.01 -26.86 -2.67
C LEU A 8 18.20 -27.35 -3.87
N THR A 9 17.18 -28.16 -3.60
CA THR A 9 16.19 -28.51 -4.63
C THR A 9 15.17 -27.37 -4.70
N PRO A 10 14.92 -26.78 -5.89
CA PRO A 10 13.87 -25.78 -6.04
C PRO A 10 12.51 -26.35 -5.63
N PRO A 11 11.62 -25.54 -5.02
CA PRO A 11 10.27 -26.00 -4.69
C PRO A 11 9.52 -26.42 -5.96
N SER A 12 8.75 -27.49 -5.85
CA SER A 12 7.81 -27.94 -6.88
C SER A 12 6.71 -26.90 -7.14
N HIS A 13 6.00 -27.05 -8.26
CA HIS A 13 4.87 -26.17 -8.59
C HIS A 13 3.77 -26.18 -7.53
N ASP A 14 3.51 -27.34 -6.92
CA ASP A 14 2.49 -27.48 -5.87
C ASP A 14 2.94 -26.82 -4.57
N GLU A 15 4.22 -26.95 -4.19
CA GLU A 15 4.80 -26.26 -3.04
C GLU A 15 4.73 -24.73 -3.23
N LEU A 16 5.10 -24.21 -4.41
CA LEU A 16 4.98 -22.79 -4.70
C LEU A 16 3.53 -22.31 -4.65
N ARG A 17 2.59 -23.09 -5.18
CA ARG A 17 1.16 -22.76 -5.11
C ARG A 17 0.68 -22.70 -3.66
N ALA A 18 1.08 -23.64 -2.81
CA ALA A 18 0.74 -23.64 -1.39
C ALA A 18 1.31 -22.41 -0.66
N ILE A 19 2.59 -22.07 -0.91
CA ILE A 19 3.23 -20.88 -0.33
C ILE A 19 2.48 -19.61 -0.73
N HIS A 20 2.09 -19.49 -2.00
CA HIS A 20 1.38 -18.30 -2.48
C HIS A 20 -0.07 -18.22 -1.99
N LYS A 21 -0.76 -19.36 -1.81
CA LYS A 21 -2.08 -19.38 -1.16
C LYS A 21 -1.98 -18.91 0.29
N ALA A 22 -1.02 -19.42 1.06
CA ALA A 22 -0.80 -18.99 2.44
C ALA A 22 -0.47 -17.49 2.55
N TRP A 23 0.29 -16.94 1.60
CA TRP A 23 0.49 -15.50 1.50
C TRP A 23 -0.83 -14.76 1.31
N TYR A 24 -1.64 -15.17 0.34
CA TYR A 24 -2.92 -14.52 0.03
C TYR A 24 -3.91 -14.62 1.19
N GLU A 25 -4.00 -15.76 1.88
CA GLU A 25 -4.83 -15.90 3.08
C GLU A 25 -4.43 -14.93 4.19
N ARG A 26 -3.14 -14.62 4.30
CA ARG A 26 -2.61 -13.72 5.33
C ARG A 26 -2.83 -12.24 5.01
N VAL A 27 -2.80 -11.82 3.74
CA VAL A 27 -2.80 -10.39 3.36
C VAL A 27 -3.92 -9.99 2.41
N GLY A 28 -4.56 -10.94 1.75
CA GLY A 28 -5.52 -10.70 0.66
C GLY A 28 -6.72 -9.88 1.10
N ALA A 29 -7.18 -10.05 2.35
CA ALA A 29 -8.27 -9.25 2.90
C ALA A 29 -7.95 -7.75 2.97
N THR A 30 -6.67 -7.34 2.89
CA THR A 30 -6.29 -5.92 2.88
C THR A 30 -6.22 -5.34 1.47
N PHE A 31 -6.34 -6.16 0.41
CA PHE A 31 -6.28 -5.69 -0.97
C PHE A 31 -7.53 -4.89 -1.35
N LEU A 32 -7.35 -3.88 -2.21
CA LEU A 32 -8.40 -2.90 -2.52
C LEU A 32 -9.66 -3.51 -3.13
N ASP A 33 -9.51 -4.56 -3.94
CA ASP A 33 -10.62 -5.28 -4.55
C ASP A 33 -11.43 -6.10 -3.52
N GLN A 34 -10.83 -6.40 -2.37
CA GLN A 34 -11.44 -7.17 -1.28
C GLN A 34 -12.12 -6.28 -0.22
N TRP A 35 -12.04 -4.95 -0.34
CA TRP A 35 -12.68 -4.05 0.61
C TRP A 35 -14.22 -4.06 0.43
N PRO A 36 -15.02 -4.06 1.51
CA PRO A 36 -16.45 -3.83 1.42
C PRO A 36 -16.79 -2.51 0.73
N ASP A 37 -17.94 -2.43 0.06
CA ASP A 37 -18.38 -1.22 -0.65
C ASP A 37 -18.43 0.00 0.26
N GLU A 38 -18.95 -0.16 1.48
CA GLU A 38 -19.05 0.92 2.46
C GLU A 38 -17.66 1.49 2.81
N LEU A 39 -16.65 0.64 2.90
CA LEU A 39 -15.27 1.04 3.16
C LEU A 39 -14.63 1.73 1.95
N ARG A 40 -14.92 1.26 0.73
CA ARG A 40 -14.47 1.91 -0.50
C ARG A 40 -15.05 3.32 -0.65
N GLN A 41 -16.30 3.54 -0.22
CA GLN A 41 -16.98 4.84 -0.32
C GLN A 41 -16.36 5.93 0.56
N ILE A 42 -15.64 5.56 1.63
CA ILE A 42 -14.93 6.52 2.50
C ILE A 42 -13.45 6.68 2.14
N SER A 43 -13.00 5.98 1.09
CA SER A 43 -11.64 6.04 0.56
C SER A 43 -11.62 6.80 -0.78
N ILE A 44 -10.44 6.87 -1.41
CA ILE A 44 -10.30 7.47 -2.74
C ILE A 44 -11.04 6.59 -3.77
N PRO A 45 -11.93 7.15 -4.61
CA PRO A 45 -12.59 6.42 -5.67
C PRO A 45 -11.58 5.62 -6.51
N THR A 46 -11.83 4.34 -6.71
CA THR A 46 -10.87 3.45 -7.37
C THR A 46 -11.52 2.79 -8.58
N LYS A 47 -10.88 2.93 -9.75
CA LYS A 47 -11.20 2.17 -10.96
C LYS A 47 -10.26 0.96 -11.02
N PHE A 48 -10.76 -0.17 -11.53
CA PHE A 48 -10.02 -1.44 -11.58
C PHE A 48 -9.86 -1.88 -13.03
N VAL A 49 -8.63 -2.22 -13.41
CA VAL A 49 -8.29 -2.89 -14.66
C VAL A 49 -7.78 -4.28 -14.31
N GLU A 50 -8.49 -5.31 -14.72
CA GLU A 50 -8.07 -6.70 -14.47
C GLU A 50 -6.75 -6.99 -15.16
N TRP A 51 -5.80 -7.56 -14.42
CA TRP A 51 -4.55 -8.05 -14.99
C TRP A 51 -4.79 -9.41 -15.65
N PRO A 52 -4.54 -9.57 -16.97
CA PRO A 52 -4.78 -10.83 -17.65
C PRO A 52 -3.90 -11.95 -17.10
N LYS A 53 -4.51 -13.11 -16.82
CA LYS A 53 -3.81 -14.32 -16.40
C LYS A 53 -2.83 -14.79 -17.47
N GLY A 54 -1.62 -15.20 -17.08
CA GLY A 54 -0.57 -15.65 -17.99
C GLY A 54 0.21 -14.52 -18.67
N LEU A 55 -0.13 -13.25 -18.41
CA LEU A 55 0.58 -12.11 -18.99
C LEU A 55 1.95 -11.90 -18.36
N SER A 56 2.11 -12.23 -17.07
CA SER A 56 3.29 -11.83 -16.30
C SER A 56 4.63 -12.37 -16.85
N PRO A 57 4.77 -13.65 -17.24
CA PRO A 57 6.03 -14.14 -17.79
C PRO A 57 6.45 -13.36 -19.04
N ALA A 58 5.55 -13.19 -20.00
CA ALA A 58 5.85 -12.46 -21.23
C ALA A 58 6.07 -10.96 -21.00
N PHE A 59 5.41 -10.39 -19.99
CA PHE A 59 5.55 -9.00 -19.60
C PHE A 59 6.94 -8.68 -19.02
N PHE A 60 7.53 -9.60 -18.25
CA PHE A 60 8.85 -9.41 -17.65
C PHE A 60 9.99 -9.89 -18.55
N ASP A 61 9.83 -11.07 -19.17
CA ASP A 61 10.90 -11.75 -19.93
C ASP A 61 11.04 -11.25 -21.38
N GLY A 62 10.02 -10.58 -21.92
CA GLY A 62 9.97 -10.20 -23.34
C GLY A 62 10.77 -8.94 -23.69
N GLU A 63 11.55 -9.00 -24.78
CA GLU A 63 12.11 -7.80 -25.44
C GLU A 63 11.00 -6.93 -26.06
N LYS A 64 9.89 -7.54 -26.48
CA LYS A 64 8.70 -6.85 -27.01
C LYS A 64 7.46 -7.17 -26.16
N PRO A 65 6.68 -6.16 -25.77
CA PRO A 65 5.44 -6.38 -25.03
C PRO A 65 4.41 -7.16 -25.88
N PRO A 66 3.69 -8.15 -25.31
CA PRO A 66 2.60 -8.86 -25.98
C PRO A 66 1.47 -7.92 -26.45
N ALA A 67 0.63 -8.36 -27.38
CA ALA A 67 -0.51 -7.56 -27.85
C ALA A 67 -1.51 -7.22 -26.72
N GLU A 68 -1.64 -8.12 -25.74
CA GLU A 68 -2.44 -7.96 -24.53
C GLU A 68 -1.98 -6.75 -23.70
N PHE A 69 -0.68 -6.42 -23.75
CA PHE A 69 -0.13 -5.23 -23.08
C PHE A 69 -0.75 -3.94 -23.62
N ALA A 70 -0.91 -3.84 -24.94
CA ALA A 70 -1.51 -2.67 -25.56
C ALA A 70 -2.96 -2.51 -25.13
N LYS A 71 -3.72 -3.61 -25.03
CA LYS A 71 -5.12 -3.58 -24.56
C LYS A 71 -5.24 -3.08 -23.12
N VAL A 72 -4.35 -3.53 -22.22
CA VAL A 72 -4.33 -3.06 -20.83
C VAL A 72 -3.95 -1.57 -20.78
N ALA A 73 -2.97 -1.14 -21.59
CA ALA A 73 -2.58 0.27 -21.66
C ALA A 73 -3.73 1.16 -22.17
N GLU A 74 -4.40 0.76 -23.25
CA GLU A 74 -5.56 1.46 -23.83
C GLU A 74 -6.72 1.57 -22.83
N GLU A 75 -6.98 0.50 -22.07
CA GLU A 75 -8.03 0.54 -21.03
C GLU A 75 -7.65 1.50 -19.89
N ILE A 76 -6.38 1.55 -19.49
CA ILE A 76 -5.91 2.53 -18.52
C ILE A 76 -6.05 3.95 -19.09
N ASP A 77 -5.64 4.20 -20.34
CA ASP A 77 -5.76 5.51 -20.99
C ASP A 77 -7.24 5.97 -21.01
N ARG A 78 -8.15 5.06 -21.40
CA ARG A 78 -9.60 5.30 -21.43
C ARG A 78 -10.15 5.64 -20.05
N LEU A 79 -9.72 4.92 -19.01
CA LEU A 79 -10.19 5.14 -17.64
C LEU A 79 -9.56 6.38 -16.98
N CYS A 80 -8.32 6.71 -17.33
CA CYS A 80 -7.66 7.92 -16.86
C CYS A 80 -8.31 9.18 -17.45
N ASP A 81 -8.80 9.09 -18.70
CA ASP A 81 -9.47 10.19 -19.39
C ASP A 81 -8.67 11.50 -19.29
N TRP A 82 -7.39 11.43 -19.65
CA TRP A 82 -6.40 12.51 -19.58
C TRP A 82 -6.08 13.08 -18.18
N ASN A 83 -6.76 12.61 -17.14
CA ASN A 83 -6.52 13.03 -15.76
C ASN A 83 -5.46 12.16 -15.08
N LEU A 84 -4.66 12.78 -14.20
CA LEU A 84 -3.64 12.08 -13.43
C LEU A 84 -4.28 11.13 -12.41
N HIS A 85 -3.85 9.87 -12.44
CA HIS A 85 -4.25 8.85 -11.49
C HIS A 85 -3.03 8.23 -10.82
N PHE A 86 -3.12 8.01 -9.51
CA PHE A 86 -2.20 7.17 -8.76
C PHE A 86 -2.40 5.73 -9.22
N VAL A 87 -1.33 5.14 -9.72
CA VAL A 87 -1.32 3.76 -10.20
C VAL A 87 -0.74 2.83 -9.15
N ARG A 88 -1.42 1.73 -8.88
CA ARG A 88 -0.94 0.63 -8.03
C ARG A 88 -1.55 -0.69 -8.44
N LEU A 89 -1.03 -1.80 -7.95
CA LEU A 89 -1.79 -3.04 -7.87
C LEU A 89 -2.80 -2.96 -6.72
N ASN A 90 -3.81 -3.84 -6.73
CA ASN A 90 -4.70 -4.04 -5.60
C ASN A 90 -3.96 -4.36 -4.29
N SER A 91 -2.74 -4.91 -4.40
CA SER A 91 -1.84 -5.19 -3.28
C SER A 91 -0.89 -4.03 -2.94
N ARG A 92 0.01 -3.63 -3.85
CA ARG A 92 1.10 -2.66 -3.59
C ARG A 92 1.28 -1.65 -4.73
N SER A 93 1.88 -0.50 -4.44
CA SER A 93 2.22 0.53 -5.42
C SER A 93 3.70 0.47 -5.88
N PRO A 94 4.02 0.87 -7.12
CA PRO A 94 5.39 0.86 -7.67
C PRO A 94 6.24 2.06 -7.19
N LYS A 95 6.18 2.34 -5.88
CA LYS A 95 6.88 3.48 -5.26
C LYS A 95 8.41 3.33 -5.32
N ASP A 96 8.92 2.10 -5.42
CA ASP A 96 10.35 1.79 -5.59
C ASP A 96 10.92 2.25 -6.94
N VAL A 97 10.08 2.38 -7.97
CA VAL A 97 10.49 2.89 -9.29
C VAL A 97 10.34 4.40 -9.41
N THR A 98 9.31 4.95 -8.77
CA THR A 98 8.87 6.33 -8.96
C THR A 98 9.45 7.30 -7.93
N HIS A 99 10.04 6.78 -6.84
CA HIS A 99 10.63 7.58 -5.79
C HIS A 99 11.62 8.65 -6.33
N PRO A 100 11.57 9.90 -5.83
CA PRO A 100 10.75 10.39 -4.72
C PRO A 100 9.31 10.77 -5.08
N GLN A 101 8.92 10.66 -6.34
CA GLN A 101 7.59 11.05 -6.79
C GLN A 101 6.57 9.92 -6.60
N PRO A 102 5.31 10.22 -6.25
CA PRO A 102 4.24 9.25 -6.31
C PRO A 102 3.94 8.83 -7.78
N PRO A 103 3.51 7.57 -8.02
CA PRO A 103 3.20 7.05 -9.35
C PRO A 103 1.90 7.62 -9.95
N PHE A 104 1.85 8.93 -10.17
CA PHE A 104 0.75 9.60 -10.87
C PHE A 104 1.00 9.66 -12.38
N THR A 105 0.10 9.07 -13.16
CA THR A 105 0.14 9.19 -14.63
C THR A 105 -1.28 9.19 -15.21
N ASN A 106 -1.41 9.70 -16.42
CA ASN A 106 -2.59 9.54 -17.26
C ASN A 106 -2.32 8.63 -18.46
N SER A 107 -1.15 7.96 -18.51
CA SER A 107 -0.74 7.08 -19.60
C SER A 107 -0.65 5.63 -19.13
N GLY A 108 -1.42 4.75 -19.75
CA GLY A 108 -1.37 3.31 -19.57
C GLY A 108 0.00 2.72 -19.87
N ARG A 109 0.69 3.23 -20.90
CA ARG A 109 2.06 2.79 -21.21
C ARG A 109 3.03 3.13 -20.07
N GLN A 110 2.93 4.33 -19.50
CA GLN A 110 3.77 4.74 -18.38
C GLN A 110 3.43 3.98 -17.09
N ALA A 111 2.14 3.79 -16.82
CA ALA A 111 1.63 3.00 -15.70
C ALA A 111 2.22 1.60 -15.71
N LEU A 112 2.13 0.95 -16.86
CA LEU A 112 2.67 -0.38 -17.05
C LEU A 112 4.20 -0.43 -17.02
N TYR A 113 4.89 0.58 -17.54
CA TYR A 113 6.35 0.67 -17.39
C TYR A 113 6.78 0.69 -15.92
N TRP A 114 6.07 1.44 -15.07
CA TRP A 114 6.36 1.48 -13.63
C TRP A 114 6.03 0.16 -12.93
N ILE A 115 4.91 -0.48 -13.28
CA ILE A 115 4.59 -1.82 -12.78
C ILE A 115 5.67 -2.82 -13.20
N ARG A 116 6.19 -2.71 -14.43
CA ARG A 116 7.26 -3.57 -14.96
C ARG A 116 8.56 -3.42 -14.17
N GLY A 117 8.93 -2.18 -13.82
CA GLY A 117 10.18 -1.89 -13.15
C GLY A 117 10.16 -2.14 -11.64
N SER A 118 8.99 -2.38 -11.04
CA SER A 118 8.82 -2.45 -9.59
C SER A 118 8.98 -3.88 -9.11
N GLU A 119 10.02 -4.15 -8.32
CA GLU A 119 10.24 -5.46 -7.70
C GLU A 119 9.04 -5.85 -6.83
N ARG A 120 8.43 -4.85 -6.17
CA ARG A 120 7.22 -5.05 -5.36
C ARG A 120 6.04 -5.52 -6.20
N CYS A 121 5.84 -4.94 -7.38
CA CYS A 121 4.73 -5.32 -8.25
C CYS A 121 5.01 -6.65 -8.97
N ILE A 122 6.25 -6.87 -9.43
CA ILE A 122 6.70 -8.13 -10.03
C ILE A 122 6.43 -9.30 -9.08
N ASP A 123 6.88 -9.17 -7.83
CA ASP A 123 6.75 -10.20 -6.81
C ASP A 123 5.28 -10.55 -6.55
N ASP A 124 4.37 -9.57 -6.47
CA ASP A 124 2.94 -9.83 -6.32
C ASP A 124 2.31 -10.48 -7.56
N LEU A 125 2.59 -9.98 -8.76
CA LEU A 125 2.04 -10.55 -10.00
C LEU A 125 2.49 -12.00 -10.19
N CYS A 126 3.75 -12.32 -9.90
CA CYS A 126 4.26 -13.70 -9.91
C CYS A 126 3.50 -14.61 -8.91
N ARG A 127 3.09 -14.09 -7.75
CA ARG A 127 2.25 -14.83 -6.81
C ARG A 127 0.86 -15.05 -7.38
N PHE A 128 0.21 -13.99 -7.86
CA PHE A 128 -1.12 -14.05 -8.46
C PHE A 128 -1.18 -15.00 -9.65
N GLU A 129 -0.13 -15.14 -10.46
CA GLU A 129 -0.10 -16.12 -11.56
C GLU A 129 -0.27 -17.57 -11.10
N ARG A 130 0.11 -17.89 -9.86
CA ARG A 130 0.14 -19.26 -9.35
C ARG A 130 -1.08 -19.62 -8.48
N ILE A 131 -1.94 -18.66 -8.18
CA ILE A 131 -3.15 -18.85 -7.39
C ILE A 131 -4.39 -18.39 -8.16
N ASP A 132 -5.56 -18.72 -7.66
CA ASP A 132 -6.83 -18.45 -8.36
C ASP A 132 -7.30 -16.97 -8.25
N PRO A 133 -7.01 -16.22 -7.16
CA PRO A 133 -7.35 -14.80 -7.09
C PRO A 133 -6.78 -13.95 -8.23
N LYS A 134 -7.56 -12.95 -8.63
CA LYS A 134 -7.21 -12.00 -9.69
C LYS A 134 -6.31 -10.89 -9.15
N ALA A 135 -5.43 -10.40 -10.01
CA ALA A 135 -4.71 -9.15 -9.80
C ALA A 135 -5.43 -8.02 -10.54
N TYR A 136 -5.36 -6.81 -9.98
CA TYR A 136 -5.92 -5.62 -10.62
C TYR A 136 -4.92 -4.48 -10.58
N ILE A 137 -4.86 -3.72 -11.66
CA ILE A 137 -4.31 -2.37 -11.65
C ILE A 137 -5.43 -1.43 -11.15
N CYS A 138 -5.15 -0.73 -10.07
CA CYS A 138 -6.06 0.22 -9.45
C CYS A 138 -5.64 1.63 -9.84
N LEU A 139 -6.60 2.41 -10.35
CA LEU A 139 -6.43 3.81 -10.73
C LEU A 139 -7.23 4.67 -9.75
N ARG A 140 -6.53 5.54 -9.02
CA ARG A 140 -7.13 6.47 -8.07
C ARG A 140 -6.87 7.90 -8.51
N PRO A 141 -7.88 8.79 -8.62
CA PRO A 141 -7.64 10.17 -9.01
C PRO A 141 -6.64 10.83 -8.07
N GLN A 142 -5.86 11.78 -8.60
CA GLN A 142 -4.95 12.57 -7.79
C GLN A 142 -5.74 13.35 -6.73
N ILE A 143 -5.34 13.16 -5.47
CA ILE A 143 -5.74 14.02 -4.37
C ILE A 143 -4.53 14.84 -3.91
N PHE A 144 -4.81 16.04 -3.42
CA PHE A 144 -3.77 16.96 -2.97
C PHE A 144 -3.77 16.99 -1.45
N PHE A 145 -2.61 16.68 -0.87
CA PHE A 145 -2.34 16.79 0.56
C PHE A 145 -0.85 17.03 0.77
N HIS A 146 -0.48 17.51 1.96
CA HIS A 146 0.92 17.67 2.31
C HIS A 146 1.45 16.35 2.91
N GLU A 147 2.64 15.90 2.52
CA GLU A 147 3.27 14.68 3.08
C GLU A 147 3.33 14.62 4.62
N ARG A 148 3.27 15.78 5.29
CA ARG A 148 3.34 15.91 6.75
C ARG A 148 2.00 15.62 7.44
N SER A 149 0.91 15.49 6.68
CA SER A 149 -0.43 15.18 7.17
C SER A 149 -0.80 13.71 7.01
N GLU A 150 0.11 12.87 6.49
CA GLU A 150 -0.09 11.44 6.35
C GLU A 150 0.33 10.71 7.63
N PHE A 151 -0.57 9.86 8.14
CA PHE A 151 -0.36 9.10 9.37
C PHE A 151 -0.64 7.62 9.15
N ARG A 152 0.09 6.79 9.89
CA ARG A 152 -0.12 5.35 10.00
C ARG A 152 -0.69 5.02 11.37
N CYS A 153 -1.84 4.36 11.37
CA CYS A 153 -2.54 3.92 12.57
C CYS A 153 -2.48 2.40 12.69
N PHE A 154 -2.09 1.91 13.86
CA PHE A 154 -2.05 0.49 14.16
C PHE A 154 -3.32 0.12 14.91
N VAL A 155 -4.13 -0.75 14.31
CA VAL A 155 -5.40 -1.21 14.85
C VAL A 155 -5.21 -2.65 15.33
N LYS A 156 -5.64 -2.93 16.55
CA LYS A 156 -5.67 -4.27 17.15
C LYS A 156 -6.94 -4.45 17.95
N ASP A 157 -7.60 -5.58 17.77
CA ASP A 157 -8.87 -5.91 18.43
C ASP A 157 -9.93 -4.80 18.27
N GLY A 158 -9.93 -4.17 17.09
CA GLY A 158 -10.88 -3.12 16.71
C GLY A 158 -10.58 -1.74 17.31
N GLN A 159 -9.39 -1.52 17.87
CA GLN A 159 -8.99 -0.25 18.49
C GLN A 159 -7.66 0.25 17.94
N ILE A 160 -7.51 1.57 17.78
CA ILE A 160 -6.20 2.16 17.49
C ILE A 160 -5.34 2.09 18.76
N ILE A 161 -4.24 1.34 18.68
CA ILE A 161 -3.27 1.20 19.78
C ILE A 161 -2.10 2.18 19.63
N ALA A 162 -1.72 2.52 18.39
CA ALA A 162 -0.63 3.46 18.14
C ALA A 162 -0.87 4.26 16.85
N VAL A 163 -0.29 5.46 16.80
CA VAL A 163 -0.28 6.33 15.62
C VAL A 163 1.14 6.85 15.42
N THR A 164 1.60 6.87 14.18
CA THR A 164 2.90 7.44 13.80
C THR A 164 2.77 8.29 12.55
N GLN A 165 3.64 9.29 12.38
CA GLN A 165 3.77 9.97 11.10
C GLN A 165 4.17 8.96 10.02
N TYR A 166 3.60 9.10 8.81
CA TYR A 166 3.98 8.22 7.72
C TYR A 166 5.33 8.61 7.16
N ASN A 167 5.52 9.87 6.74
CA ASN A 167 6.75 10.27 6.06
C ASN A 167 7.91 10.51 7.03
N PRO A 168 9.13 10.00 6.73
CA PRO A 168 10.29 10.13 7.60
C PRO A 168 10.88 11.54 7.45
N GLY A 169 10.27 12.50 8.13
CA GLY A 169 10.66 13.91 8.09
C GLY A 169 10.56 14.55 9.47
N TYR A 170 11.44 15.51 9.74
CA TYR A 170 11.29 16.37 10.92
C TYR A 170 10.26 17.46 10.61
N PHE A 171 9.10 17.38 11.25
CA PHE A 171 8.03 18.35 11.07
C PHE A 171 7.82 19.17 12.34
N LYS A 172 8.20 20.45 12.31
CA LYS A 172 8.16 21.38 13.47
C LYS A 172 6.84 21.35 14.24
N HIS A 173 5.71 21.37 13.52
CA HIS A 173 4.38 21.38 14.15
C HIS A 173 4.06 20.11 14.95
N LEU A 174 4.63 18.95 14.55
CA LEU A 174 4.47 17.69 15.27
C LEU A 174 5.37 17.57 16.50
N GLN A 175 6.31 18.50 16.70
CA GLN A 175 7.14 18.53 17.90
C GLN A 175 6.41 19.15 19.10
N VAL A 176 5.25 19.76 18.87
CA VAL A 176 4.38 20.32 19.91
C VAL A 176 3.44 19.20 20.39
N GLU A 177 3.50 18.88 21.68
CA GLU A 177 2.71 17.79 22.29
C GLU A 177 1.20 18.04 22.15
N GLU A 178 0.74 19.26 22.41
CA GLU A 178 -0.66 19.64 22.31
C GLU A 178 -1.20 19.45 20.88
N THR A 179 -0.37 19.74 19.87
CA THR A 179 -0.70 19.49 18.46
C THR A 179 -0.88 17.99 18.22
N ARG A 180 0.03 17.14 18.71
CA ARG A 180 -0.07 15.67 18.57
C ARG A 180 -1.29 15.11 19.27
N ILE A 181 -1.60 15.58 20.47
CA ILE A 181 -2.82 15.22 21.21
C ILE A 181 -4.07 15.62 20.41
N GLY A 182 -4.09 16.83 19.85
CA GLY A 182 -5.20 17.31 19.02
C GLY A 182 -5.43 16.45 17.78
N ILE A 183 -4.36 16.17 17.03
CA ILE A 183 -4.42 15.30 15.84
C ILE A 183 -4.88 13.88 16.23
N ARG A 184 -4.33 13.32 17.31
CA ARG A 184 -4.71 11.99 17.79
C ARG A 184 -6.21 11.91 18.10
N ARG A 185 -6.77 12.91 18.80
CA ARG A 185 -8.20 12.98 19.08
C ARG A 185 -9.06 13.01 17.82
N LEU A 186 -8.66 13.77 16.81
CA LEU A 186 -9.38 13.83 15.52
C LEU A 186 -9.35 12.47 14.81
N ILE A 187 -8.18 11.82 14.78
CA ILE A 187 -8.02 10.49 14.20
C ILE A 187 -8.88 9.45 14.94
N ASP A 188 -8.85 9.43 16.27
CA ASP A 188 -9.61 8.46 17.07
C ASP A 188 -11.12 8.64 16.89
N ALA A 189 -11.60 9.89 16.85
CA ALA A 189 -13.01 10.21 16.64
C ALA A 189 -13.49 9.83 15.23
N TRP A 190 -12.71 10.17 14.20
CA TRP A 190 -13.01 9.80 12.82
C TRP A 190 -12.94 8.28 12.61
N PHE A 191 -11.91 7.61 13.16
CA PHE A 191 -11.81 6.16 13.07
C PHE A 191 -13.02 5.48 13.71
N SER A 192 -13.40 5.89 14.93
CA SER A 192 -14.51 5.27 15.66
C SER A 192 -15.87 5.46 14.98
N SER A 193 -16.11 6.63 14.36
CA SER A 193 -17.40 6.98 13.75
C SER A 193 -17.50 6.63 12.26
N VAL A 194 -16.39 6.69 11.53
CA VAL A 194 -16.35 6.54 10.06
C VAL A 194 -15.74 5.20 9.66
N VAL A 195 -14.52 4.89 10.10
CA VAL A 195 -13.79 3.71 9.59
C VAL A 195 -14.24 2.41 10.26
N LYS A 196 -14.20 2.36 11.60
CA LYS A 196 -14.45 1.15 12.39
C LYS A 196 -15.79 0.47 12.06
N PRO A 197 -16.92 1.18 11.88
CA PRO A 197 -18.19 0.52 11.52
C PRO A 197 -18.17 -0.16 10.14
N ARG A 198 -17.25 0.22 9.26
CA ARG A 198 -17.13 -0.25 7.87
C ARG A 198 -15.94 -1.18 7.65
N LEU A 199 -15.07 -1.30 8.66
CA LEU A 199 -13.85 -2.07 8.58
C LEU A 199 -14.14 -3.55 8.85
N HIS A 200 -13.85 -4.40 7.87
CA HIS A 200 -14.04 -5.85 7.94
C HIS A 200 -12.94 -6.59 8.71
N LEU A 201 -11.94 -5.88 9.22
CA LEU A 201 -10.77 -6.43 9.93
C LEU A 201 -10.62 -5.77 11.30
N GLN A 202 -10.29 -6.57 12.31
CA GLN A 202 -10.10 -6.08 13.68
C GLN A 202 -8.63 -5.76 14.00
N THR A 203 -7.69 -6.39 13.29
CA THR A 203 -6.26 -6.21 13.53
C THR A 203 -5.55 -5.94 12.21
N VAL A 204 -5.18 -4.68 12.00
CA VAL A 204 -4.74 -4.16 10.70
C VAL A 204 -3.97 -2.85 10.86
N VAL A 205 -3.25 -2.42 9.83
CA VAL A 205 -2.63 -1.10 9.77
C VAL A 205 -3.40 -0.23 8.79
N VAL A 206 -3.77 0.98 9.21
CA VAL A 206 -4.54 1.93 8.40
C VAL A 206 -3.66 3.15 8.11
N ASP A 207 -3.43 3.45 6.84
CA ASP A 207 -2.80 4.70 6.42
C ASP A 207 -3.89 5.71 6.04
N LEU A 208 -3.78 6.93 6.56
CA LEU A 208 -4.74 8.01 6.36
C LEU A 208 -4.03 9.34 6.16
N VAL A 209 -4.78 10.34 5.71
CA VAL A 209 -4.25 11.70 5.52
C VAL A 209 -5.28 12.77 5.81
N PHE A 210 -4.81 13.95 6.23
CA PHE A 210 -5.61 15.17 6.15
C PHE A 210 -5.37 15.88 4.82
N ASP A 211 -6.45 16.17 4.10
CA ASP A 211 -6.39 17.04 2.91
C ASP A 211 -6.21 18.53 3.29
N TYR A 212 -6.21 19.41 2.29
CA TYR A 212 -6.07 20.86 2.51
C TYR A 212 -7.27 21.51 3.22
N ASP A 213 -8.43 20.86 3.22
CA ASP A 213 -9.65 21.30 3.90
C ASP A 213 -9.75 20.68 5.32
N ASN A 214 -8.73 19.93 5.74
CA ASN A 214 -8.65 19.17 7.00
C ASN A 214 -9.63 18.01 7.11
N ASN A 215 -10.13 17.48 5.99
CA ASN A 215 -10.87 16.23 5.98
C ASN A 215 -9.91 15.04 6.08
N LEU A 216 -10.32 14.03 6.84
CA LEU A 216 -9.61 12.76 6.94
C LEU A 216 -10.01 11.82 5.81
N ILE A 217 -9.01 11.29 5.11
CA ILE A 217 -9.18 10.37 3.97
C ILE A 217 -8.47 9.06 4.27
N LEU A 218 -9.19 7.94 4.10
CA LEU A 218 -8.61 6.60 4.17
C LEU A 218 -7.78 6.33 2.90
N LEU A 219 -6.47 6.13 3.05
CA LEU A 219 -5.57 5.83 1.93
C LEU A 219 -5.42 4.33 1.73
N GLU A 220 -5.05 3.59 2.77
CA GLU A 220 -4.64 2.20 2.63
C GLU A 220 -4.93 1.38 3.89
N ILE A 221 -5.11 0.08 3.69
CA ILE A 221 -5.23 -0.92 4.73
C ILE A 221 -4.13 -1.95 4.43
N ASN A 222 -3.30 -2.22 5.43
CA ASN A 222 -2.13 -3.08 5.30
C ASN A 222 -2.13 -4.15 6.40
N PRO A 223 -1.54 -5.32 6.15
CA PRO A 223 -1.48 -6.40 7.15
C PRO A 223 -0.68 -5.98 8.40
N TYR A 224 -1.25 -6.28 9.57
CA TYR A 224 -0.56 -6.16 10.85
C TYR A 224 0.57 -7.21 10.96
N GLY A 225 1.68 -6.86 11.60
CA GLY A 225 2.90 -7.66 11.70
C GLY A 225 3.81 -7.63 10.47
N LEU A 226 3.35 -7.11 9.33
CA LEU A 226 4.10 -7.12 8.06
C LEU A 226 4.35 -5.72 7.49
N SER A 227 3.77 -4.70 8.11
CA SER A 227 3.94 -3.31 7.71
C SER A 227 5.06 -2.66 8.49
N ASP A 228 5.77 -1.72 7.86
CA ASP A 228 6.83 -0.95 8.53
C ASP A 228 6.28 -0.19 9.77
N PRO A 229 6.82 -0.43 10.98
CA PRO A 229 6.41 0.25 12.22
C PRO A 229 6.79 1.74 12.25
N ARG A 230 7.58 2.23 11.28
CA ARG A 230 8.05 3.63 11.17
C ARG A 230 8.78 4.07 12.44
N GLU A 231 8.40 5.21 13.00
CA GLU A 231 9.05 5.82 14.18
C GLU A 231 8.88 4.98 15.46
N LEU A 232 8.07 3.93 15.43
CA LEU A 232 7.91 2.99 16.55
C LEU A 232 8.98 1.88 16.54
N GLY A 233 9.72 1.72 15.43
CA GLY A 233 10.89 0.83 15.30
C GLY A 233 10.58 -0.68 15.23
N SER A 234 9.58 -1.17 15.96
CA SER A 234 9.17 -2.57 15.97
C SER A 234 7.69 -2.72 16.34
N TYR A 235 7.11 -3.92 16.14
CA TYR A 235 5.76 -4.22 16.63
C TYR A 235 5.70 -4.31 18.16
N GLU A 236 6.80 -4.64 18.84
CA GLU A 236 6.88 -4.50 20.30
C GLU A 236 6.77 -3.01 20.70
N GLY A 237 7.41 -2.12 19.95
CA GLY A 237 7.26 -0.66 20.11
C GLY A 237 5.83 -0.19 19.84
N VAL A 238 5.15 -0.75 18.84
CA VAL A 238 3.72 -0.48 18.57
C VAL A 238 2.84 -0.88 19.76
N GLU A 239 3.04 -2.09 20.30
CA GLU A 239 2.21 -2.66 21.37
C GLU A 239 2.45 -2.00 22.74
N SER A 240 3.65 -1.44 22.94
CA SER A 240 4.04 -0.75 24.18
C SER A 240 3.89 0.77 24.11
N PHE A 241 3.46 1.32 22.97
CA PHE A 241 3.37 2.77 22.78
C PHE A 241 2.26 3.40 23.62
N THR A 242 2.61 4.41 24.42
CA THR A 242 1.65 5.15 25.27
C THR A 242 1.52 6.63 24.90
N GLY A 243 2.19 7.09 23.85
CA GLY A 243 2.16 8.49 23.42
C GLY A 243 0.96 8.84 22.54
N ALA A 244 0.81 10.13 22.21
CA ALA A 244 -0.22 10.58 21.27
C ALA A 244 0.08 10.12 19.83
N ILE A 245 1.23 10.56 19.29
CA ILE A 245 1.74 10.22 17.96
C ILE A 245 3.27 10.07 18.03
N ALA A 246 3.80 8.98 17.47
CA ALA A 246 5.24 8.76 17.31
C ALA A 246 5.78 9.49 16.06
N VAL A 247 6.82 10.30 16.25
CA VAL A 247 7.34 11.23 15.24
C VAL A 247 8.86 11.24 15.24
N GLN A 248 9.47 11.59 14.11
CA GLN A 248 10.90 11.85 14.03
C GLN A 248 11.23 13.11 14.86
N THR A 249 12.06 12.95 15.88
CA THR A 249 12.43 14.01 16.84
C THR A 249 13.67 14.78 16.44
N GLU A 250 14.49 14.22 15.54
CA GLU A 250 15.75 14.83 15.10
C GLU A 250 15.65 15.33 13.65
N GLU A 251 16.13 16.54 13.42
CA GLU A 251 16.36 17.04 12.07
C GLU A 251 17.59 16.33 11.49
N LYS A 252 17.33 15.26 10.72
CA LYS A 252 18.40 14.61 9.96
C LYS A 252 18.89 15.59 8.89
N PRO A 253 20.22 15.80 8.75
CA PRO A 253 20.74 16.67 7.70
C PRO A 253 20.28 16.13 6.34
N ARG A 254 19.69 17.01 5.52
CA ARG A 254 19.35 16.66 4.13
C ARG A 254 20.65 16.19 3.47
N ARG A 255 20.71 14.92 3.06
CA ARG A 255 21.81 14.44 2.22
C ARG A 255 21.80 15.32 0.97
N ARG A 256 22.87 16.09 0.80
CA ARG A 256 23.12 16.90 -0.40
C ARG A 256 23.40 16.00 -1.58
#